data_AF-A0AAW6SKK3-F1
#
_entry.id   AF-A0AAW6SKK3-F1
#
_cell.length_a   1.000
_cell.length_b   1.000
_cell.length_c   1.000
_cell.angle_alpha   90.00
_cell.angle_beta   90.00
_cell.angle_gamma   90.00
#
_symmetry.space_group_name_H-M   'P 1'
#
loop_
_entity.id
_entity.type
_entity.pdbx_description
1 polymer ?
#
loop_
_entity_poly.entity_id
_entity_poly.type
_entity_poly.pdbx_seq_one_letter_code
_entity_poly.pdbx_strand_id
1 'polypeptide(L)'
;MNAIQQQDSDTSLDGLIDLEHYPIHRLTEARGRELMRQCREQLTQDGCVVLEGFVPQEALARLEQETERLSPLAHYNQTVTNPYNSDGDDSLPASHPRNRFDDRTNGFVAGDRIGSDTLIRQVYSHPDFQHFIASVVGMDDIHQYADPLADLVVNVLRDGCQHPWHYDTNEFIVTMMTRKSDAGGRFEYAAGIRSPEGENFEGVEKVLDGDRSNLTAIDLKPGDLQIFFGRYSLHRVTPVRGERERHTVIFAYAKEPGFIGRPERAQRIFGRMAPIHERLLKEGMQRSDNLAD
;
A
#
# COMPACT_ATOMS: atom_id res chain seq x y z
N MET A 1 7.25 -39.10 19.69
CA MET A 1 6.15 -38.13 19.87
C MET A 1 6.75 -36.91 20.55
N ASN A 2 7.23 -35.96 19.75
CA ASN A 2 7.69 -34.66 20.25
C ASN A 2 6.67 -33.63 19.80
N ALA A 3 5.81 -33.22 20.72
CA ALA A 3 4.96 -32.05 20.53
C ALA A 3 5.90 -30.83 20.51
N ILE A 4 5.97 -30.19 19.35
CA ILE A 4 6.57 -28.87 19.21
C ILE A 4 5.63 -27.93 19.95
N GLN A 5 6.08 -27.41 21.10
CA GLN A 5 5.46 -26.24 21.72
C GLN A 5 5.56 -25.09 20.71
N GLN A 6 4.41 -24.69 20.16
CA GLN A 6 4.26 -23.36 19.59
C GLN A 6 4.56 -22.35 20.70
N GLN A 7 5.60 -21.53 20.49
CA GLN A 7 5.78 -20.31 21.25
C GLN A 7 4.66 -19.36 20.84
N ASP A 8 3.55 -19.37 21.58
CA ASP A 8 2.61 -18.25 21.59
C ASP A 8 3.34 -17.07 22.23
N SER A 9 4.00 -16.27 21.40
CA SER A 9 4.34 -14.91 21.82
C SER A 9 3.03 -14.15 21.94
N ASP A 10 2.73 -13.70 23.15
CA ASP A 10 1.61 -12.83 23.52
C ASP A 10 1.70 -11.49 22.75
N THR A 11 1.31 -11.50 21.47
CA THR A 11 1.36 -10.34 20.57
C THR A 11 -0.03 -9.75 20.42
N SER A 12 -0.70 -9.44 21.53
CA SER A 12 -2.03 -8.83 21.51
C SER A 12 -2.05 -7.50 20.75
N LEU A 13 -3.11 -7.26 19.98
CA LEU A 13 -3.39 -5.96 19.36
C LEU A 13 -3.97 -4.94 20.36
N ASP A 14 -4.24 -5.35 21.60
CA ASP A 14 -4.77 -4.48 22.65
C ASP A 14 -3.86 -3.27 22.87
N GLY A 15 -4.47 -2.09 22.80
CA GLY A 15 -3.75 -0.82 22.94
C GLY A 15 -2.87 -0.45 21.75
N LEU A 16 -2.74 -1.30 20.71
CA LEU A 16 -2.10 -0.97 19.43
C LEU A 16 -3.13 -0.64 18.34
N ILE A 17 -4.29 -1.28 18.39
CA ILE A 17 -5.46 -1.00 17.54
C ILE A 17 -6.63 -0.67 18.46
N ASP A 18 -7.49 0.26 18.03
CA ASP A 18 -8.73 0.58 18.74
C ASP A 18 -9.77 -0.53 18.52
N LEU A 19 -9.61 -1.63 19.26
CA LEU A 19 -10.49 -2.79 19.20
C LEU A 19 -11.89 -2.52 19.77
N GLU A 20 -12.08 -1.40 20.48
CA GLU A 20 -13.38 -0.97 20.96
C GLU A 20 -14.22 -0.40 19.81
N HIS A 21 -13.66 0.49 19.00
CA HIS A 21 -14.34 1.04 17.82
C HIS A 21 -14.28 0.08 16.62
N TYR A 22 -13.18 -0.65 16.47
CA TYR A 22 -12.92 -1.59 15.38
C TYR A 22 -12.73 -3.01 15.91
N PRO A 23 -13.81 -3.77 16.21
CA PRO A 23 -13.72 -5.11 16.80
C PRO A 23 -13.31 -6.18 15.78
N ILE A 24 -12.12 -6.03 15.20
CA ILE A 24 -11.57 -6.89 14.14
C ILE A 24 -11.35 -8.35 14.59
N HIS A 25 -11.24 -8.58 15.90
CA HIS A 25 -11.11 -9.90 16.53
C HIS A 25 -12.47 -10.60 16.75
N ARG A 26 -13.60 -9.91 16.46
CA ARG A 26 -14.98 -10.39 16.69
C ARG A 26 -15.88 -10.10 15.50
N LEU A 27 -15.40 -10.39 14.29
CA LEU A 27 -16.15 -10.11 13.04
C LEU A 27 -17.50 -10.81 12.95
N THR A 28 -17.67 -11.94 13.64
CA THR A 28 -18.92 -12.69 13.67
C THR A 28 -19.96 -12.11 14.64
N GLU A 29 -19.59 -11.19 15.53
CA GLU A 29 -20.51 -10.53 16.46
C GLU A 29 -21.23 -9.33 15.81
N ALA A 30 -22.26 -8.78 16.47
CA ALA A 30 -23.08 -7.70 15.89
C ALA A 30 -22.27 -6.47 15.47
N ARG A 31 -21.35 -5.99 16.32
CA ARG A 31 -20.50 -4.83 16.01
C ARG A 31 -19.47 -5.13 14.92
N GLY A 32 -18.91 -6.34 14.90
CA GLY A 32 -18.00 -6.80 13.84
C GLY A 32 -18.69 -6.88 12.48
N ARG A 33 -19.89 -7.46 12.42
CA ARG A 33 -20.68 -7.52 11.18
C ARG A 33 -21.07 -6.13 10.66
N GLU A 34 -21.36 -5.21 11.57
CA GLU A 34 -21.64 -3.81 11.21
C GLU A 34 -20.41 -3.10 10.64
N LEU A 35 -19.24 -3.25 11.27
CA LEU A 35 -17.96 -2.77 10.73
C LEU A 35 -17.73 -3.33 9.31
N MET A 36 -17.93 -4.64 9.13
CA MET A 36 -17.77 -5.29 7.82
C MET A 36 -18.70 -4.71 6.76
N ARG A 37 -19.96 -4.44 7.12
CA ARG A 37 -20.94 -3.82 6.22
C ARG A 37 -20.48 -2.42 5.82
N GLN A 38 -20.06 -1.60 6.77
CA GLN A 38 -19.57 -0.23 6.53
C GLN A 38 -18.33 -0.22 5.63
N CYS A 39 -17.35 -1.09 5.87
CA CYS A 39 -16.17 -1.20 5.03
C CYS A 39 -16.54 -1.58 3.59
N ARG A 40 -17.41 -2.58 3.39
CA ARG A 40 -17.80 -3.03 2.05
C ARG A 40 -18.63 -1.99 1.30
N GLU A 41 -19.47 -1.23 1.99
CA GLU A 41 -20.21 -0.12 1.40
C GLU A 41 -19.27 0.98 0.90
N GLN A 42 -18.31 1.40 1.72
CA GLN A 42 -17.27 2.37 1.31
C GLN A 42 -16.44 1.85 0.13
N LEU A 43 -15.97 0.59 0.15
CA LEU A 43 -15.26 0.02 -1.01
C LEU A 43 -16.11 0.02 -2.28
N THR A 44 -17.40 -0.27 -2.17
CA THR A 44 -18.31 -0.33 -3.32
C THR A 44 -18.62 1.06 -3.88
N GLN A 45 -18.82 2.05 -3.01
CA GLN A 45 -19.20 3.42 -3.39
C GLN A 45 -17.99 4.25 -3.83
N ASP A 46 -16.93 4.18 -3.04
CA ASP A 46 -15.79 5.10 -3.14
C ASP A 46 -14.51 4.41 -3.61
N GLY A 47 -14.50 3.08 -3.79
CA GLY A 47 -13.30 2.31 -4.14
C GLY A 47 -12.22 2.26 -3.06
N CYS A 48 -12.49 2.85 -1.89
CA CYS A 48 -11.56 3.04 -0.78
C CYS A 48 -12.32 3.05 0.55
N VAL A 49 -11.73 2.45 1.58
CA VAL A 49 -12.15 2.54 2.99
C VAL A 49 -11.10 3.31 3.75
N VAL A 50 -11.54 4.20 4.63
CA VAL A 50 -10.69 4.81 5.66
C VAL A 50 -11.30 4.50 7.02
N LEU A 51 -10.51 3.87 7.89
CA LEU A 51 -10.82 3.69 9.30
C LEU A 51 -10.05 4.74 10.07
N GLU A 52 -10.71 5.87 10.35
CA GLU A 52 -10.11 7.01 11.02
C GLU A 52 -9.75 6.68 12.47
N GLY A 53 -8.53 7.01 12.90
CA GLY A 53 -8.09 6.73 14.27
C GLY A 53 -8.06 5.24 14.62
N PHE A 54 -7.83 4.37 13.62
CA PHE A 54 -7.70 2.92 13.81
C PHE A 54 -6.63 2.55 14.84
N VAL A 55 -5.58 3.35 14.93
CA VAL A 55 -4.58 3.29 16.01
C VAL A 55 -4.93 4.33 17.09
N PRO A 56 -5.01 3.93 18.37
CA PRO A 56 -5.24 4.87 19.47
C PRO A 56 -4.04 5.79 19.67
N GLN A 57 -4.31 7.00 20.20
CA GLN A 57 -3.30 8.05 20.35
C GLN A 57 -2.06 7.61 21.13
N GLU A 58 -2.23 6.75 22.14
CA GLU A 58 -1.15 6.23 22.99
C GLU A 58 -0.18 5.32 22.20
N ALA A 59 -0.69 4.54 21.24
CA ALA A 59 0.16 3.72 20.37
C ALA A 59 0.73 4.52 19.20
N LEU A 60 0.01 5.53 18.73
CA LEU A 60 0.42 6.34 17.60
C LEU A 60 1.80 6.98 17.80
N ALA A 61 2.08 7.52 18.98
CA ALA A 61 3.39 8.10 19.31
C ALA A 61 4.53 7.07 19.17
N ARG A 62 4.28 5.80 19.54
CA ARG A 62 5.26 4.73 19.41
C ARG A 62 5.46 4.32 17.95
N LEU A 63 4.39 4.23 17.16
CA LEU A 63 4.47 3.94 15.73
C LEU A 63 5.17 5.06 14.95
N GLU A 64 4.91 6.31 15.30
CA GLU A 64 5.61 7.46 14.71
C GLU A 64 7.12 7.35 15.00
N GLN A 65 7.50 7.16 16.27
CA GLN A 65 8.91 7.02 16.67
C GLN A 65 9.58 5.79 16.02
N GLU A 66 8.87 4.68 15.90
CA GLU A 66 9.35 3.48 15.21
C GLU A 66 9.65 3.76 13.73
N THR A 67 8.71 4.38 13.02
CA THR A 67 8.89 4.72 11.60
C THR A 67 9.93 5.82 11.37
N GLU A 68 10.07 6.77 12.30
CA GLU A 68 11.16 7.76 12.29
C GLU A 68 12.54 7.13 12.47
N ARG A 69 12.67 6.12 13.34
CA ARG A 69 13.93 5.37 13.47
C ARG A 69 14.25 4.55 12.22
N LEU A 70 13.24 4.08 11.50
CA LEU A 70 13.40 3.29 10.27
C LEU A 70 13.67 4.18 9.04
N SER A 71 13.16 5.41 9.00
CA SER A 71 13.20 6.26 7.80
C SER A 71 14.61 6.50 7.22
N PRO A 72 15.71 6.58 8.00
CA PRO A 72 17.06 6.71 7.45
C PRO A 72 17.53 5.51 6.63
N LEU A 73 16.87 4.34 6.77
CA LEU A 73 17.17 3.13 6.00
C LEU A 73 16.48 3.11 4.63
N ALA A 74 15.66 4.12 4.33
CA ALA A 74 14.90 4.18 3.09
C ALA A 74 15.84 4.34 1.88
N HIS A 75 15.63 3.52 0.86
CA HIS A 75 16.21 3.75 -0.45
C HIS A 75 15.34 4.74 -1.22
N TYR A 76 15.91 5.89 -1.57
CA TYR A 76 15.24 6.91 -2.37
C TYR A 76 15.49 6.69 -3.84
N ASN A 77 14.40 6.57 -4.60
CA ASN A 77 14.46 6.60 -6.05
C ASN A 77 14.07 8.00 -6.51
N GLN A 78 14.89 8.53 -7.42
CA GLN A 78 14.54 9.72 -8.19
C GLN A 78 14.51 9.28 -9.65
N THR A 79 13.30 9.09 -10.17
CA THR A 79 13.06 8.63 -11.53
C THR A 79 11.82 9.33 -12.08
N VAL A 80 11.60 9.20 -13.38
CA VAL A 80 10.32 9.53 -13.99
C VAL A 80 9.53 8.25 -14.26
N THR A 81 8.21 8.31 -14.13
CA THR A 81 7.31 7.19 -14.45
C THR A 81 6.03 7.70 -15.09
N ASN A 82 5.42 6.88 -15.94
CA ASN A 82 4.03 7.04 -16.35
C ASN A 82 3.10 6.26 -15.40
N PRO A 83 1.76 6.39 -15.53
CA PRO A 83 0.82 5.69 -14.66
C PRO A 83 0.90 4.15 -14.68
N TYR A 84 1.52 3.59 -15.71
CA TYR A 84 1.60 2.15 -15.96
C TYR A 84 3.00 1.59 -15.68
N ASN A 85 3.93 2.41 -15.15
CA ASN A 85 5.33 2.03 -14.91
C ASN A 85 6.06 1.44 -16.14
N SER A 86 5.66 1.84 -17.35
CA SER A 86 6.20 1.34 -18.63
C SER A 86 7.13 2.35 -19.32
N ASP A 87 7.82 1.90 -20.38
CA ASP A 87 8.79 2.71 -21.14
C ASP A 87 8.12 3.73 -22.10
N GLY A 88 6.79 3.77 -22.15
CA GLY A 88 6.04 4.54 -23.15
C GLY A 88 5.81 3.77 -24.46
N ASP A 89 5.28 4.47 -25.47
CA ASP A 89 4.95 3.92 -26.78
C ASP A 89 5.08 5.00 -27.87
N ASP A 90 6.14 4.93 -28.66
CA ASP A 90 6.45 5.90 -29.73
C ASP A 90 5.41 5.92 -30.86
N SER A 91 4.51 4.92 -30.94
CA SER A 91 3.41 4.92 -31.90
C SER A 91 2.21 5.77 -31.47
N LEU A 92 2.19 6.21 -30.20
CA LEU A 92 1.12 7.00 -29.60
C LEU A 92 1.50 8.48 -29.47
N PRO A 93 0.52 9.40 -29.44
CA PRO A 93 0.81 10.82 -29.27
C PRO A 93 1.43 11.11 -27.89
N ALA A 94 2.13 12.23 -27.77
CA ALA A 94 2.73 12.65 -26.51
C ALA A 94 1.71 12.91 -25.37
N SER A 95 0.45 13.21 -25.71
CA SER A 95 -0.63 13.39 -24.73
C SER A 95 -1.15 12.08 -24.15
N HIS A 96 -0.93 10.95 -24.85
CA HIS A 96 -1.44 9.66 -24.43
C HIS A 96 -0.90 9.29 -23.04
N PRO A 97 -1.71 8.73 -22.12
CA PRO A 97 -1.29 8.43 -20.75
C PRO A 97 0.02 7.64 -20.60
N ARG A 98 0.31 6.70 -21.52
CA ARG A 98 1.58 5.95 -21.55
C ARG A 98 2.81 6.81 -21.83
N ASN A 99 2.64 7.97 -22.46
CA ASN A 99 3.72 8.88 -22.82
C ASN A 99 3.80 10.10 -21.88
N ARG A 100 2.98 10.12 -20.82
CA ARG A 100 2.95 11.18 -19.82
C ARG A 100 3.71 10.73 -18.59
N PHE A 101 4.92 11.27 -18.43
CA PHE A 101 5.81 10.95 -17.32
C PHE A 101 5.81 12.06 -16.27
N ASP A 102 5.92 11.67 -15.01
CA ASP A 102 6.01 12.57 -13.86
C ASP A 102 7.07 12.06 -12.87
N ASP A 103 7.58 12.95 -12.04
CA ASP A 103 8.66 12.68 -11.11
C ASP A 103 8.18 11.76 -9.98
N ARG A 104 8.83 10.62 -9.82
CA ARG A 104 8.70 9.71 -8.68
C ARG A 104 9.93 9.86 -7.79
N THR A 105 9.71 10.42 -6.61
CA THR A 105 10.78 10.93 -5.74
C THR A 105 10.67 10.39 -4.32
N ASN A 106 10.17 9.17 -4.17
CA ASN A 106 9.85 8.56 -2.89
C ASN A 106 10.89 7.56 -2.39
N GLY A 107 10.98 7.44 -1.06
CA GLY A 107 11.81 6.47 -0.36
C GLY A 107 11.01 5.26 0.12
N PHE A 108 11.64 4.09 0.15
CA PHE A 108 11.10 2.91 0.81
C PHE A 108 12.12 2.26 1.73
N VAL A 109 11.73 2.03 2.98
CA VAL A 109 12.39 1.05 3.86
C VAL A 109 11.86 -0.32 3.47
N ALA A 110 12.77 -1.19 2.99
CA ALA A 110 12.44 -2.56 2.61
C ALA A 110 12.17 -3.44 3.83
N GLY A 111 11.35 -4.47 3.66
CA GLY A 111 10.89 -5.33 4.75
C GLY A 111 11.98 -6.09 5.50
N ASP A 112 13.03 -6.53 4.81
CA ASP A 112 14.21 -7.16 5.43
C ASP A 112 15.01 -6.21 6.34
N ARG A 113 14.71 -4.91 6.30
CA ARG A 113 15.25 -3.89 7.23
C ARG A 113 14.33 -3.59 8.41
N ILE A 114 13.13 -4.17 8.43
CA ILE A 114 12.14 -4.00 9.49
C ILE A 114 12.22 -5.19 10.45
N GLY A 115 12.62 -4.94 11.69
CA GLY A 115 12.77 -5.95 12.73
C GLY A 115 11.49 -6.75 12.98
N SER A 116 11.64 -8.03 13.34
CA SER A 116 10.50 -8.91 13.65
C SER A 116 9.74 -8.50 14.91
N ASP A 117 10.39 -7.71 15.78
CA ASP A 117 9.90 -7.19 17.05
C ASP A 117 9.22 -5.81 16.92
N THR A 118 9.11 -5.27 15.71
CA THR A 118 8.45 -3.96 15.47
C THR A 118 6.94 -4.05 15.61
N LEU A 119 6.32 -2.95 16.05
CA LEU A 119 4.87 -2.85 16.18
C LEU A 119 4.18 -3.03 14.83
N ILE A 120 4.74 -2.47 13.75
CA ILE A 120 4.20 -2.64 12.40
C ILE A 120 4.26 -4.10 11.93
N ARG A 121 5.29 -4.87 12.32
CA ARG A 121 5.36 -6.30 12.02
C ARG A 121 4.35 -7.09 12.86
N GLN A 122 4.17 -6.69 14.12
CA GLN A 122 3.15 -7.27 14.99
C GLN A 122 1.76 -7.15 14.36
N VAL A 123 1.36 -5.96 13.89
CA VAL A 123 0.09 -5.76 13.19
C VAL A 123 0.02 -6.61 11.91
N TYR A 124 1.05 -6.53 11.07
CA TYR A 124 1.10 -7.23 9.78
C TYR A 124 0.91 -8.75 9.89
N SER A 125 1.46 -9.34 10.96
CA SER A 125 1.45 -10.78 11.23
C SER A 125 0.31 -11.24 12.12
N HIS A 126 -0.51 -10.33 12.64
CA HIS A 126 -1.59 -10.72 13.54
C HIS A 126 -2.73 -11.42 12.77
N PRO A 127 -3.16 -12.63 13.18
CA PRO A 127 -4.22 -13.36 12.49
C PRO A 127 -5.54 -12.59 12.37
N ASP A 128 -5.98 -11.92 13.44
CA ASP A 128 -7.22 -11.13 13.40
C ASP A 128 -7.15 -9.97 12.40
N PHE A 129 -5.97 -9.35 12.26
CA PHE A 129 -5.78 -8.28 11.28
C PHE A 129 -5.84 -8.84 9.85
N GLN A 130 -5.15 -9.95 9.58
CA GLN A 130 -5.20 -10.62 8.27
C GLN A 130 -6.61 -11.07 7.91
N HIS A 131 -7.31 -11.71 8.86
CA HIS A 131 -8.68 -12.16 8.66
C HIS A 131 -9.65 -11.01 8.43
N PHE A 132 -9.45 -9.87 9.12
CA PHE A 132 -10.20 -8.66 8.88
C PHE A 132 -9.96 -8.10 7.47
N ILE A 133 -8.71 -7.95 7.04
CA ILE A 133 -8.39 -7.47 5.70
C ILE A 133 -9.00 -8.41 4.64
N ALA A 134 -8.81 -9.73 4.76
CA ALA A 134 -9.37 -10.72 3.84
C ALA A 134 -10.90 -10.56 3.72
N SER A 135 -11.57 -10.46 4.87
CA SER A 135 -13.02 -10.25 4.95
C SER A 135 -13.45 -8.93 4.28
N VAL A 136 -12.67 -7.85 4.41
CA VAL A 136 -13.00 -6.53 3.84
C VAL A 136 -12.91 -6.59 2.32
N VAL A 137 -11.85 -7.18 1.78
CA VAL A 137 -11.63 -7.27 0.32
C VAL A 137 -12.41 -8.43 -0.32
N GLY A 138 -13.17 -9.21 0.46
CA GLY A 138 -14.04 -10.27 -0.04
C GLY A 138 -13.30 -11.56 -0.42
N MET A 139 -12.17 -11.83 0.23
CA MET A 139 -11.37 -13.05 0.05
C MET A 139 -11.54 -13.97 1.25
N ASP A 140 -11.48 -15.29 1.00
CA ASP A 140 -11.55 -16.29 2.07
C ASP A 140 -10.28 -16.28 2.93
N ASP A 141 -9.13 -16.07 2.30
CA ASP A 141 -7.84 -15.95 2.95
C ASP A 141 -6.91 -15.00 2.17
N ILE A 142 -5.91 -14.47 2.86
CA ILE A 142 -4.82 -13.68 2.29
C ILE A 142 -3.51 -14.11 2.94
N HIS A 143 -2.41 -13.99 2.20
CA HIS A 143 -1.10 -14.37 2.67
C HIS A 143 -0.16 -13.19 2.64
N GLN A 144 0.71 -13.07 3.64
CA GLN A 144 1.85 -12.17 3.54
C GLN A 144 2.66 -12.48 2.29
N TYR A 145 3.19 -11.44 1.67
CA TYR A 145 4.17 -11.62 0.60
C TYR A 145 5.36 -12.40 1.15
N ALA A 146 5.84 -13.38 0.37
CA ALA A 146 7.08 -14.07 0.69
C ALA A 146 8.31 -13.27 0.22
N ASP A 147 8.10 -12.15 -0.48
CA ASP A 147 9.15 -11.24 -0.92
C ASP A 147 9.80 -10.57 0.30
N PRO A 148 11.10 -10.80 0.56
CA PRO A 148 11.74 -10.25 1.74
C PRO A 148 11.91 -8.73 1.69
N LEU A 149 11.75 -8.08 0.52
CA LEU A 149 11.88 -6.64 0.39
C LEU A 149 10.52 -5.94 0.37
N ALA A 150 9.51 -6.59 -0.23
CA ALA A 150 8.23 -5.97 -0.53
C ALA A 150 7.06 -6.41 0.36
N ASP A 151 7.29 -7.22 1.40
CA ASP A 151 6.26 -7.70 2.32
C ASP A 151 5.62 -6.60 3.17
N LEU A 152 6.45 -5.87 3.90
CA LEU A 152 6.08 -4.76 4.75
C LEU A 152 7.05 -3.64 4.45
N VAL A 153 6.54 -2.49 4.03
CA VAL A 153 7.42 -1.36 3.67
C VAL A 153 6.97 -0.08 4.37
N VAL A 154 7.94 0.77 4.70
CA VAL A 154 7.66 2.15 5.12
C VAL A 154 7.98 3.06 3.94
N ASN A 155 6.95 3.69 3.38
CA ASN A 155 7.12 4.77 2.42
C ASN A 155 7.47 6.07 3.14
N VAL A 156 8.53 6.72 2.69
CA VAL A 156 9.06 7.96 3.26
C VAL A 156 9.06 9.05 2.18
N LEU A 157 8.40 10.17 2.46
CA LEU A 157 8.37 11.35 1.59
C LEU A 157 8.93 12.54 2.34
N ARG A 158 10.02 13.12 1.84
CA ARG A 158 10.64 14.36 2.32
C ARG A 158 10.02 15.58 1.63
N ASP A 159 10.45 16.78 2.01
CA ASP A 159 10.09 18.01 1.31
C ASP A 159 10.31 17.86 -0.21
N GLY A 160 9.29 18.23 -0.99
CA GLY A 160 9.28 18.12 -2.45
C GLY A 160 9.07 16.71 -3.00
N CYS A 161 9.12 15.66 -2.17
CA CYS A 161 8.86 14.29 -2.61
C CYS A 161 7.38 14.08 -2.96
N GLN A 162 7.11 13.25 -3.96
CA GLN A 162 5.75 12.83 -4.34
C GLN A 162 5.72 11.36 -4.78
N HIS A 163 4.51 10.81 -4.85
CA HIS A 163 4.24 9.58 -5.60
C HIS A 163 3.27 9.96 -6.72
N PRO A 164 3.71 10.03 -7.99
CA PRO A 164 2.88 10.53 -9.07
C PRO A 164 1.69 9.60 -9.36
N TRP A 165 0.83 10.01 -10.29
CA TRP A 165 -0.27 9.18 -10.77
C TRP A 165 0.23 7.80 -11.21
N HIS A 166 -0.30 6.74 -10.61
CA HIS A 166 0.04 5.35 -10.93
C HIS A 166 -1.12 4.40 -10.62
N TYR A 167 -0.98 3.19 -11.14
CA TYR A 167 -1.68 2.02 -10.67
C TYR A 167 -0.75 1.11 -9.87
N ASP A 168 -1.36 0.35 -8.97
CA ASP A 168 -0.67 -0.74 -8.30
C ASP A 168 -0.89 -2.07 -9.03
N THR A 169 0.13 -2.91 -8.97
CA THR A 169 0.06 -4.28 -9.50
C THR A 169 -0.83 -5.17 -8.63
N ASN A 170 -0.89 -4.89 -7.33
CA ASN A 170 -1.66 -5.66 -6.37
C ASN A 170 -3.15 -5.33 -6.51
N GLU A 171 -4.01 -6.34 -6.40
CA GLU A 171 -5.47 -6.13 -6.52
C GLU A 171 -5.98 -5.10 -5.49
N PHE A 172 -5.50 -5.19 -4.25
CA PHE A 172 -5.80 -4.26 -3.18
C PHE A 172 -4.53 -3.83 -2.43
N ILE A 173 -4.65 -2.71 -1.72
CA ILE A 173 -3.58 -2.09 -0.96
C ILE A 173 -4.10 -1.79 0.44
N VAL A 174 -3.28 -2.07 1.45
CA VAL A 174 -3.54 -1.74 2.84
C VAL A 174 -2.42 -0.83 3.32
N THR A 175 -2.77 0.38 3.77
CA THR A 175 -1.79 1.33 4.29
C THR A 175 -2.21 1.90 5.63
N MET A 176 -1.22 2.27 6.44
CA MET A 176 -1.44 2.97 7.71
C MET A 176 -0.54 4.20 7.74
N MET A 177 -1.15 5.38 7.93
CA MET A 177 -0.40 6.62 8.06
C MET A 177 0.19 6.67 9.47
N THR A 178 1.52 6.77 9.61
CA THR A 178 2.17 6.87 10.93
C THR A 178 2.72 8.25 11.21
N ARG A 179 3.01 9.03 10.16
CA ARG A 179 3.51 10.40 10.29
C ARG A 179 3.01 11.25 9.13
N LYS A 180 2.37 12.37 9.44
CA LYS A 180 1.92 13.36 8.45
C LYS A 180 3.00 14.42 8.25
N SER A 181 3.15 14.92 7.03
CA SER A 181 3.95 16.10 6.71
C SER A 181 3.28 17.41 7.15
N ASP A 182 4.02 18.51 7.11
CA ASP A 182 3.50 19.84 7.48
C ASP A 182 2.42 20.31 6.50
N ALA A 183 2.63 20.09 5.20
CA ALA A 183 1.64 20.33 4.16
C ALA A 183 1.80 19.34 2.99
N GLY A 184 0.82 19.35 2.08
CA GLY A 184 0.80 18.43 0.93
C GLY A 184 0.57 16.97 1.34
N GLY A 185 1.08 16.02 0.55
CA GLY A 185 0.98 14.60 0.89
C GLY A 185 -0.44 14.02 0.90
N ARG A 186 -1.38 14.69 0.23
CA ARG A 186 -2.77 14.23 0.08
C ARG A 186 -2.84 13.03 -0.84
N PHE A 187 -3.65 12.04 -0.48
CA PHE A 187 -3.97 10.92 -1.35
C PHE A 187 -5.11 11.33 -2.29
N GLU A 188 -4.85 11.33 -3.60
CA GLU A 188 -5.85 11.65 -4.62
C GLU A 188 -6.04 10.46 -5.53
N TYR A 189 -7.29 10.16 -5.89
CA TYR A 189 -7.58 9.01 -6.73
C TYR A 189 -8.87 9.14 -7.54
N ALA A 190 -8.90 8.45 -8.68
CA ALA A 190 -10.07 8.20 -9.51
C ALA A 190 -10.47 6.73 -9.36
N ALA A 191 -11.47 6.46 -8.52
CA ALA A 191 -11.94 5.11 -8.22
C ALA A 191 -12.46 4.41 -9.47
N GLY A 192 -12.03 3.17 -9.72
CA GLY A 192 -12.59 2.33 -10.79
C GLY A 192 -12.53 2.95 -12.19
N ILE A 193 -11.58 3.87 -12.44
CA ILE A 193 -11.45 4.54 -13.73
C ILE A 193 -11.12 3.54 -14.86
N ARG A 194 -10.50 2.41 -14.52
CA ARG A 194 -10.27 1.28 -15.42
C ARG A 194 -10.84 -0.02 -14.86
N SER A 195 -10.98 -1.01 -15.72
CA SER A 195 -11.50 -2.33 -15.36
C SER A 195 -10.72 -3.44 -16.08
N PRO A 196 -10.96 -4.72 -15.78
CA PRO A 196 -10.35 -5.83 -16.51
C PRO A 196 -10.61 -5.79 -18.03
N GLU A 197 -11.68 -5.12 -18.46
CA GLU A 197 -12.08 -4.99 -19.86
C GLU A 197 -11.32 -3.88 -20.62
N GLY A 198 -10.66 -2.95 -19.93
CA GLY A 198 -9.89 -1.89 -20.59
C GLY A 198 -9.35 -0.79 -19.69
N GLU A 199 -8.33 -0.09 -20.20
CA GLU A 199 -7.54 0.91 -19.48
C GLU A 199 -8.20 2.30 -19.35
N ASN A 200 -9.26 2.57 -20.13
CA ASN A 200 -9.93 3.87 -20.21
C ASN A 200 -8.96 5.06 -20.41
N PHE A 201 -8.09 4.98 -21.44
CA PHE A 201 -7.07 6.00 -21.68
C PHE A 201 -7.63 7.42 -21.81
N GLU A 202 -8.82 7.60 -22.39
CA GLU A 202 -9.45 8.93 -22.51
C GLU A 202 -9.77 9.54 -21.12
N GLY A 203 -10.33 8.74 -20.21
CA GLY A 203 -10.61 9.18 -18.84
C GLY A 203 -9.32 9.50 -18.08
N VAL A 204 -8.29 8.65 -18.23
CA VAL A 204 -6.97 8.86 -17.62
C VAL A 204 -6.33 10.14 -18.16
N GLU A 205 -6.37 10.39 -19.47
CA GLU A 205 -5.82 11.60 -20.09
C GLU A 205 -6.45 12.86 -19.50
N LYS A 206 -7.79 12.89 -19.32
CA LYS A 206 -8.48 14.02 -18.65
C LYS A 206 -7.97 14.27 -17.24
N VAL A 207 -7.76 13.22 -16.45
CA VAL A 207 -7.20 13.34 -15.09
C VAL A 207 -5.77 13.92 -15.13
N LEU A 208 -4.94 13.42 -16.05
CA LEU A 208 -3.56 13.90 -16.24
C LEU A 208 -3.52 15.36 -16.73
N ASP A 209 -4.52 15.79 -17.49
CA ASP A 209 -4.65 17.16 -18.01
C ASP A 209 -5.25 18.15 -17.01
N GLY A 210 -5.64 17.68 -15.82
CA GLY A 210 -6.07 18.56 -14.74
C GLY A 210 -7.54 18.45 -14.37
N ASP A 211 -8.33 17.58 -15.00
CA ASP A 211 -9.71 17.35 -14.60
C ASP A 211 -9.76 16.76 -13.18
N ARG A 212 -10.58 17.36 -12.33
CA ARG A 212 -10.79 16.98 -10.92
C ARG A 212 -12.24 16.60 -10.63
N SER A 213 -13.11 16.60 -11.64
CA SER A 213 -14.55 16.36 -11.48
C SER A 213 -14.88 14.98 -10.86
N ASN A 214 -14.07 13.97 -11.18
CA ASN A 214 -14.24 12.59 -10.71
C ASN A 214 -13.12 12.14 -9.77
N LEU A 215 -12.44 13.09 -9.09
CA LEU A 215 -11.40 12.76 -8.12
C LEU A 215 -11.89 12.87 -6.69
N THR A 216 -11.50 11.89 -5.89
CA THR A 216 -11.58 11.94 -4.43
C THR A 216 -10.20 12.28 -3.87
N ALA A 217 -10.16 13.14 -2.86
CA ALA A 217 -8.92 13.60 -2.24
C ALA A 217 -8.98 13.49 -0.72
N ILE A 218 -8.27 12.51 -0.17
CA ILE A 218 -8.28 12.15 1.25
C ILE A 218 -7.08 12.81 1.95
N ASP A 219 -7.35 13.49 3.06
CA ASP A 219 -6.33 14.03 3.97
C ASP A 219 -6.12 13.11 5.16
N LEU A 220 -5.46 11.96 4.91
CA LEU A 220 -5.18 10.93 5.92
C LEU A 220 -4.46 11.53 7.15
N LYS A 221 -4.88 11.10 8.33
CA LYS A 221 -4.30 11.45 9.61
C LYS A 221 -3.43 10.31 10.13
N PRO A 222 -2.39 10.60 10.93
CA PRO A 222 -1.65 9.55 11.60
C PRO A 222 -2.59 8.69 12.46
N GLY A 223 -2.49 7.37 12.30
CA GLY A 223 -3.36 6.37 12.93
C GLY A 223 -4.48 5.86 12.04
N ASP A 224 -4.75 6.50 10.89
CA ASP A 224 -5.76 6.01 9.96
C ASP A 224 -5.27 4.75 9.21
N LEU A 225 -6.17 3.77 9.06
CA LEU A 225 -5.98 2.64 8.17
C LEU A 225 -6.76 2.88 6.87
N GLN A 226 -6.10 2.69 5.73
CA GLN A 226 -6.69 2.82 4.41
C GLN A 226 -6.64 1.48 3.66
N ILE A 227 -7.76 1.09 3.03
CA ILE A 227 -7.85 -0.11 2.18
C ILE A 227 -8.49 0.30 0.84
N PHE A 228 -7.84 0.02 -0.29
CA PHE A 228 -8.39 0.39 -1.60
C PHE A 228 -7.93 -0.53 -2.73
N PHE A 229 -8.66 -0.54 -3.84
CA PHE A 229 -8.32 -1.31 -5.04
C PHE A 229 -7.40 -0.52 -5.97
N GLY A 230 -6.10 -0.47 -5.64
CA GLY A 230 -5.09 0.27 -6.40
C GLY A 230 -4.88 -0.21 -7.84
N ARG A 231 -5.26 -1.46 -8.13
CA ARG A 231 -5.26 -2.00 -9.50
C ARG A 231 -6.27 -1.32 -10.41
N TYR A 232 -7.41 -0.86 -9.90
CA TYR A 232 -8.48 -0.27 -10.73
C TYR A 232 -8.63 1.24 -10.55
N SER A 233 -7.90 1.81 -9.60
CA SER A 233 -7.99 3.22 -9.23
C SER A 233 -6.69 3.93 -9.57
N LEU A 234 -6.75 4.91 -10.47
CA LEU A 234 -5.61 5.78 -10.74
C LEU A 234 -5.40 6.66 -9.51
N HIS A 235 -4.23 6.62 -8.89
CA HIS A 235 -4.02 7.32 -7.62
C HIS A 235 -2.62 7.93 -7.51
N ARG A 236 -2.49 8.92 -6.62
CA ARG A 236 -1.23 9.62 -6.33
C ARG A 236 -1.16 10.09 -4.89
N VAL A 237 0.04 10.43 -4.46
CA VAL A 237 0.30 11.24 -3.27
C VAL A 237 0.90 12.56 -3.73
N THR A 238 0.19 13.66 -3.48
CA THR A 238 0.63 15.01 -3.89
C THR A 238 1.96 15.39 -3.22
N PRO A 239 2.74 16.32 -3.83
CA PRO A 239 4.02 16.75 -3.27
C PRO A 239 3.92 17.13 -1.80
N VAL A 240 4.79 16.55 -0.98
CA VAL A 240 4.97 16.90 0.42
C VAL A 240 5.68 18.25 0.52
N ARG A 241 5.29 19.05 1.51
CA ARG A 241 5.90 20.34 1.83
C ARG A 241 6.24 20.43 3.31
N GLY A 242 7.42 20.95 3.61
CA GLY A 242 7.90 21.16 4.98
C GLY A 242 8.96 20.16 5.43
N GLU A 243 9.55 20.42 6.59
CA GLU A 243 10.69 19.65 7.13
C GLU A 243 10.26 18.28 7.66
N ARG A 244 8.99 18.13 8.03
CA ARG A 244 8.46 16.87 8.55
C ARG A 244 8.19 15.87 7.42
N GLU A 245 8.98 14.79 7.39
CA GLU A 245 8.76 13.66 6.49
C GLU A 245 7.38 13.00 6.75
N ARG A 246 6.68 12.64 5.67
CA ARG A 246 5.45 11.84 5.70
C ARG A 246 5.82 10.35 5.65
N HIS A 247 5.32 9.58 6.61
CA HIS A 247 5.52 8.13 6.69
C HIS A 247 4.20 7.38 6.54
N THR A 248 4.21 6.37 5.69
CA THR A 248 3.10 5.44 5.51
C THR A 248 3.62 4.02 5.49
N VAL A 249 3.06 3.17 6.35
CA VAL A 249 3.30 1.73 6.33
C VAL A 249 2.40 1.12 5.27
N ILE A 250 2.94 0.23 4.44
CA ILE A 250 2.18 -0.52 3.43
C ILE A 250 2.32 -2.00 3.76
N PHE A 251 1.18 -2.65 3.94
CA PHE A 251 1.08 -4.09 4.25
C PHE A 251 0.75 -4.83 2.96
N ALA A 252 1.71 -5.59 2.41
CA ALA A 252 1.49 -6.33 1.18
C ALA A 252 0.93 -7.72 1.46
N TYR A 253 -0.24 -8.00 0.89
CA TYR A 253 -0.87 -9.32 0.95
C TYR A 253 -1.15 -9.84 -0.45
N ALA A 254 -1.04 -11.15 -0.62
CA ALA A 254 -1.30 -11.89 -1.84
C ALA A 254 -2.48 -12.86 -1.62
N LYS A 255 -3.16 -13.20 -2.73
CA LYS A 255 -4.19 -14.24 -2.72
C LYS A 255 -3.62 -15.64 -2.52
N GLU A 256 -2.41 -15.88 -3.04
CA GLU A 256 -1.74 -17.18 -2.97
C GLU A 256 -0.47 -17.07 -2.12
N PRO A 257 -0.11 -18.11 -1.35
CA PRO A 257 1.10 -18.10 -0.54
C PRO A 257 2.34 -18.13 -1.44
N GLY A 258 3.45 -17.59 -0.92
CA GLY A 258 4.73 -17.66 -1.61
C GLY A 258 4.93 -16.62 -2.72
N PHE A 259 4.05 -15.61 -2.80
CA PHE A 259 4.19 -14.54 -3.79
C PHE A 259 5.50 -13.76 -3.61
N ILE A 260 6.31 -13.69 -4.67
CA ILE A 260 7.53 -12.90 -4.77
C ILE A 260 7.35 -11.84 -5.86
N GLY A 261 7.76 -10.60 -5.58
CA GLY A 261 7.73 -9.52 -6.54
C GLY A 261 8.70 -9.74 -7.72
N ARG A 262 8.49 -8.98 -8.80
CA ARG A 262 9.38 -9.05 -9.97
C ARG A 262 10.78 -8.54 -9.63
N PRO A 263 11.86 -9.21 -10.06
CA PRO A 263 13.23 -8.79 -9.80
C PRO A 263 13.52 -7.34 -10.24
N GLU A 264 12.99 -6.91 -11.39
CA GLU A 264 13.17 -5.57 -11.93
C GLU A 264 12.47 -4.52 -11.05
N ARG A 265 11.31 -4.87 -10.48
CA ARG A 265 10.58 -3.99 -9.55
C ARG A 265 11.34 -3.86 -8.23
N ALA A 266 11.89 -4.96 -7.71
CA ALA A 266 12.73 -4.92 -6.51
C ALA A 266 13.94 -3.99 -6.72
N GLN A 267 14.64 -4.14 -7.85
CA GLN A 267 15.76 -3.26 -8.20
C GLN A 267 15.34 -1.79 -8.33
N ARG A 268 14.18 -1.51 -8.97
CA ARG A 268 13.67 -0.14 -9.17
C ARG A 268 13.14 0.52 -7.89
N ILE A 269 12.61 -0.25 -6.94
CA ILE A 269 12.02 0.28 -5.70
C ILE A 269 13.04 0.34 -4.57
N PHE A 270 13.92 -0.65 -4.44
CA PHE A 270 14.82 -0.78 -3.30
C PHE A 270 16.29 -0.59 -3.65
N GLY A 271 16.60 -0.32 -4.94
CA GLY A 271 17.96 -0.17 -5.43
C GLY A 271 18.77 -1.47 -5.43
N ARG A 272 18.12 -2.60 -5.12
CA ARG A 272 18.75 -3.92 -5.01
C ARG A 272 17.74 -5.04 -5.19
N MET A 273 18.27 -6.20 -5.49
CA MET A 273 17.56 -7.47 -5.45
C MET A 273 17.91 -8.24 -4.16
N ALA A 274 17.08 -9.23 -3.85
CA ALA A 274 17.36 -10.24 -2.81
C ALA A 274 17.73 -11.56 -3.51
N PRO A 275 18.36 -12.53 -2.82
CA PRO A 275 18.78 -13.78 -3.46
C PRO A 275 17.65 -14.55 -4.18
N ILE A 276 16.41 -14.42 -3.71
CA ILE A 276 15.24 -15.02 -4.37
C ILE A 276 14.95 -14.36 -5.72
N HIS A 277 15.09 -13.05 -5.83
CA HIS A 277 14.91 -12.31 -7.08
C HIS A 277 15.95 -12.70 -8.14
N GLU A 278 17.22 -12.83 -7.73
CA GLU A 278 18.29 -13.26 -8.63
C GLU A 278 18.07 -14.68 -9.16
N ARG A 279 17.46 -15.54 -8.35
CA ARG A 279 17.07 -16.89 -8.75
C ARG A 279 15.94 -16.85 -9.79
N LEU A 280 14.88 -16.10 -9.52
CA LEU A 280 13.75 -15.94 -10.44
C LEU A 280 14.17 -15.37 -11.79
N LEU A 281 15.11 -14.41 -11.80
CA LEU A 281 15.66 -13.85 -13.04
C LEU A 281 16.35 -14.92 -13.90
N LYS A 282 17.04 -15.89 -13.27
CA LYS A 282 17.71 -17.01 -13.97
C LYS A 282 16.71 -18.05 -14.48
N GLU A 283 15.61 -18.24 -13.78
CA GLU A 283 14.61 -19.28 -14.07
C GLU A 283 13.55 -18.83 -15.09
N GLY A 284 13.38 -17.51 -15.29
CA GLY A 284 12.48 -16.94 -16.30
C GLY A 284 11.03 -16.86 -15.82
N MET A 285 10.62 -15.69 -15.30
CA MET A 285 9.25 -15.46 -14.81
C MET A 285 8.31 -15.03 -15.97
N GLN A 286 7.07 -15.55 -16.00
CA GLN A 286 6.05 -15.17 -16.98
C GLN A 286 4.86 -14.44 -16.33
N ARG A 287 4.19 -13.55 -17.08
CA ARG A 287 2.95 -12.85 -16.66
C ARG A 287 1.73 -13.77 -16.78
N SER A 288 0.72 -13.53 -15.93
CA SER A 288 -0.59 -14.20 -15.99
C SER A 288 -1.73 -13.36 -16.61
N ASP A 289 -1.52 -12.06 -16.91
CA ASP A 289 -2.56 -11.15 -17.45
C ASP A 289 -2.08 -10.15 -18.51
N ASN A 290 -3.06 -9.47 -19.13
CA ASN A 290 -2.90 -8.55 -20.28
C ASN A 290 -2.93 -7.05 -19.93
N LEU A 291 -2.94 -6.66 -18.65
CA LEU A 291 -2.95 -5.24 -18.25
C LEU A 291 -1.56 -4.60 -18.46
N ALA A 292 -1.54 -3.28 -18.66
CA ALA A 292 -0.31 -2.57 -19.06
C ALA A 292 0.71 -2.35 -17.92
N ASP A 293 0.27 -2.37 -16.65
CA ASP A 293 1.11 -2.21 -15.45
C ASP A 293 1.92 -3.46 -15.06
#